data_AF-A0A949XAS7-F1
#
_entry.id   AF-A0A949XAS7-F1
#
_cell.length_a   1.000
_cell.length_b   1.000
_cell.length_c   1.000
_cell.angle_alpha   90.00
_cell.angle_beta   90.00
_cell.angle_gamma   90.00
#
_symmetry.space_group_name_H-M   'P 1'
#
loop_
_entity.id
_entity.type
_entity.pdbx_description
1 polymer ?
#
loop_
_entity_poly.entity_id
_entity_poly.type
_entity_poly.pdbx_seq_one_letter_code
_entity_poly.pdbx_strand_id
1 'polypeptide(L)'
;MRYRIAAILAALKVAHHYPGQVIQGDLRTDLCALVARMPEDATRVVFCTAVLGYLSSADERSAFGQTVREVVWISNKPPALFPDMTQGLSKPWPLGLFLLSMKGIFD
;
A
#
# COMPACT_ATOMS: atom_id res chain seq x y z
N MET A 1 -17.35 20.25 2.66
CA MET A 1 -16.82 20.37 1.28
C MET A 1 -15.55 21.24 1.18
N ARG A 2 -15.51 22.48 1.71
CA ARG A 2 -14.37 23.43 1.56
C ARG A 2 -13.00 22.91 2.06
N TYR A 3 -12.97 22.13 3.15
CA TYR A 3 -11.73 21.55 3.68
C TYR A 3 -11.06 20.55 2.72
N ARG A 4 -11.83 19.86 1.86
CA ARG A 4 -11.29 18.91 0.89
C ARG A 4 -10.50 19.59 -0.23
N ILE A 5 -11.04 20.67 -0.79
CA ILE A 5 -10.36 21.41 -1.88
C ILE A 5 -9.05 22.00 -1.36
N ALA A 6 -9.07 22.62 -0.17
CA ALA A 6 -7.86 23.18 0.44
C ALA A 6 -6.78 22.11 0.67
N ALA A 7 -7.16 20.92 1.18
CA ALA A 7 -6.23 19.81 1.37
C ALA A 7 -5.65 19.28 0.05
N ILE A 8 -6.46 19.13 -0.99
CA ILE A 8 -6.00 18.71 -2.32
C ILE A 8 -5.02 19.73 -2.89
N LEU A 9 -5.36 21.03 -2.83
CA LEU A 9 -4.47 22.09 -3.31
C LEU A 9 -3.14 22.11 -2.54
N ALA A 10 -3.14 21.84 -1.24
CA ALA A 10 -1.91 21.70 -0.46
C ALA A 10 -1.09 20.48 -0.90
N ALA A 11 -1.72 19.32 -1.12
CA ALA A 11 -1.06 18.12 -1.61
C ALA A 11 -0.46 18.33 -3.01
N LEU A 12 -1.16 19.04 -3.90
CA LEU A 12 -0.65 19.40 -5.23
C LEU A 12 0.61 20.26 -5.16
N LYS A 13 0.72 21.17 -4.18
CA LYS A 13 1.95 21.96 -3.98
C LYS A 13 3.14 21.06 -3.60
N VAL A 14 2.91 20.06 -2.75
CA VAL A 14 3.96 19.07 -2.39
C VAL A 14 4.37 18.27 -3.62
N ALA A 15 3.40 17.74 -4.38
CA ALA A 15 3.67 16.96 -5.59
C ALA A 15 4.39 17.79 -6.68
N HIS A 16 4.11 19.09 -6.77
CA HIS A 16 4.81 19.99 -7.68
C HIS A 16 6.26 20.23 -7.27
N HIS A 17 6.54 20.35 -5.96
CA HIS A 17 7.90 20.56 -5.47
C HIS A 17 8.73 19.27 -5.47
N TYR A 18 8.09 18.12 -5.25
CA TYR A 18 8.71 16.79 -5.24
C TYR A 18 8.05 15.89 -6.30
N PRO A 19 8.33 16.14 -7.60
CA PRO A 19 7.73 15.34 -8.67
C PRO A 19 8.21 13.89 -8.58
N GLY A 20 7.28 12.98 -8.35
CA GLY A 20 7.54 11.54 -8.40
C GLY A 20 7.63 11.03 -9.84
N GLN A 21 8.32 9.92 -10.04
CA GLN A 21 8.30 9.21 -11.32
C GLN A 21 6.99 8.43 -11.47
N VAL A 22 6.35 8.55 -12.63
CA VAL A 22 5.19 7.73 -13.01
C VAL A 22 5.66 6.64 -13.95
N ILE A 23 5.37 5.39 -13.60
CA ILE A 23 5.92 4.22 -14.26
C ILE A 23 4.77 3.27 -14.56
N GLN A 24 4.63 2.93 -15.84
CA GLN A 24 3.67 1.92 -16.26
C GLN A 24 4.15 0.53 -15.82
N GLY A 25 3.23 -0.28 -15.30
CA GLY A 25 3.51 -1.66 -14.92
C GLY A 25 2.28 -2.38 -14.40
N ASP A 26 2.41 -3.70 -14.23
CA ASP A 26 1.44 -4.59 -13.60
C ASP A 26 1.91 -4.96 -12.18
N LEU A 27 1.03 -4.73 -11.20
CA LEU A 27 1.28 -5.01 -9.78
C LEU A 27 1.69 -6.46 -9.53
N ARG A 28 1.22 -7.39 -10.38
CA ARG A 28 1.42 -8.84 -10.23
C ARG A 28 2.82 -9.29 -10.63
N THR A 29 3.51 -8.53 -11.49
CA THR A 29 4.77 -8.97 -12.11
C THR A 29 5.91 -7.97 -11.95
N ASP A 30 5.62 -6.67 -11.91
CA ASP A 30 6.65 -5.65 -12.16
C ASP A 30 7.21 -5.02 -10.88
N LEU A 31 6.58 -5.29 -9.72
CA LEU A 31 6.93 -4.64 -8.46
C LEU A 31 8.35 -4.97 -7.98
N CYS A 32 8.79 -6.24 -8.10
CA CYS A 32 10.15 -6.64 -7.71
C CYS A 32 11.21 -5.84 -8.47
N ALA A 33 11.07 -5.77 -9.80
CA ALA A 33 11.99 -5.02 -10.65
C ALA A 33 11.97 -3.52 -10.31
N LEU A 34 10.79 -2.98 -9.99
CA LEU A 34 10.63 -1.59 -9.57
C LEU A 34 11.37 -1.30 -8.24
N VAL A 35 11.20 -2.16 -7.23
CA VAL A 35 11.85 -2.04 -5.91
C VAL A 35 13.38 -2.16 -6.03
N ALA A 36 13.87 -3.03 -6.92
CA ALA A 36 15.31 -3.21 -7.13
C ALA A 36 16.04 -1.95 -7.64
N ARG A 37 15.31 -0.98 -8.21
CA ARG A 37 15.88 0.30 -8.66
C ARG A 37 16.04 1.31 -7.52
N MET A 38 15.50 1.02 -6.33
CA MET A 38 15.67 1.89 -5.17
C MET A 38 17.11 1.77 -4.63
N PRO A 39 17.72 2.87 -4.16
CA PRO A 39 19.05 2.85 -3.57
C PRO A 39 19.18 1.77 -2.48
N GLU A 40 20.34 1.13 -2.42
CA GLU A 40 20.61 0.08 -1.43
C GLU A 40 20.83 0.64 -0.02
N ASP A 41 21.26 1.90 0.08
CA ASP A 41 21.52 2.64 1.32
C ASP A 41 20.27 3.33 1.89
N ALA A 42 19.10 3.13 1.27
CA ALA A 42 17.85 3.74 1.69
C ALA A 42 16.83 2.70 2.20
N THR A 43 16.00 3.10 3.17
CA THR A 43 14.84 2.30 3.56
C THR A 43 13.85 2.20 2.39
N ARG A 44 13.65 0.98 1.89
CA ARG A 44 12.69 0.71 0.82
C ARG A 44 11.29 0.63 1.40
N VAL A 45 10.40 1.52 0.96
CA VAL A 45 9.01 1.60 1.43
C VAL A 45 8.06 1.41 0.26
N VAL A 46 7.11 0.48 0.38
CA VAL A 46 6.00 0.32 -0.56
C VAL A 46 4.72 0.75 0.14
N PHE A 47 4.04 1.76 -0.41
CA PHE A 47 2.75 2.24 0.08
C PHE A 47 1.63 1.88 -0.90
N CYS A 48 0.61 1.17 -0.43
CA CYS A 48 -0.53 0.76 -1.26
C CYS A 48 -1.86 1.24 -0.67
N THR A 49 -2.60 2.02 -1.47
CA THR A 49 -3.97 2.44 -1.14
C THR A 49 -4.99 1.66 -1.94
N ALA A 50 -5.82 0.86 -1.29
CA ALA A 50 -6.96 0.12 -1.86
C ALA A 50 -6.66 -0.89 -3.00
N VAL A 51 -5.45 -0.88 -3.56
CA VAL A 51 -5.15 -1.53 -4.84
C VAL A 51 -5.31 -3.06 -4.80
N LEU A 52 -5.11 -3.67 -3.64
CA LEU A 52 -5.23 -5.11 -3.46
C LEU A 52 -6.67 -5.63 -3.54
N GLY A 53 -7.66 -4.72 -3.46
CA GLY A 53 -9.05 -5.03 -3.75
C GLY A 53 -9.34 -5.30 -5.23
N TYR A 54 -8.43 -4.90 -6.14
CA TYR A 54 -8.57 -5.16 -7.58
C TYR A 54 -7.98 -6.50 -8.02
N LEU A 55 -7.20 -7.17 -7.15
CA LEU A 55 -6.72 -8.52 -7.41
C LEU A 55 -7.87 -9.51 -7.24
N SER A 56 -8.03 -10.41 -8.22
CA SER A 56 -9.20 -11.27 -8.34
C SER A 56 -9.17 -12.43 -7.34
N SER A 57 -7.99 -12.99 -7.08
CA SER A 57 -7.84 -14.15 -6.19
C SER A 57 -7.14 -13.81 -4.86
N ALA A 58 -7.37 -14.67 -3.86
CA ALA A 58 -6.60 -14.62 -2.61
C ALA A 58 -5.13 -14.96 -2.85
N ASP A 59 -4.85 -15.83 -3.82
CA ASP A 59 -3.48 -16.24 -4.18
C ASP A 59 -2.69 -15.07 -4.78
N GLU A 60 -3.29 -14.24 -5.63
CA GLU A 60 -2.65 -13.02 -6.16
C GLU A 60 -2.30 -12.04 -5.02
N ARG A 61 -3.19 -11.90 -4.03
CA ARG A 61 -2.95 -11.07 -2.84
C ARG A 61 -1.85 -11.64 -1.95
N SER A 62 -1.79 -12.96 -1.80
CA SER A 62 -0.74 -13.65 -1.04
C SER A 62 0.62 -13.54 -1.72
N ALA A 63 0.68 -13.77 -3.04
CA ALA A 63 1.88 -13.60 -3.84
C ALA A 63 2.41 -12.16 -3.79
N PHE A 64 1.51 -11.16 -3.82
CA PHE A 64 1.88 -9.78 -3.55
C PHE A 64 2.51 -9.62 -2.16
N GLY A 65 1.88 -10.19 -1.11
CA GLY A 65 2.42 -10.15 0.25
C GLY A 65 3.84 -10.71 0.35
N GLN A 66 4.13 -11.80 -0.37
CA GLN A 66 5.49 -12.38 -0.45
C GLN A 66 6.47 -11.45 -1.18
N THR A 67 6.03 -10.79 -2.25
CA THR A 67 6.82 -9.84 -3.06
C THR A 67 7.34 -8.67 -2.22
N VAL A 68 6.54 -8.19 -1.27
CA VAL A 68 6.87 -7.03 -0.42
C VAL A 68 7.47 -7.38 0.93
N ARG A 69 7.90 -8.64 1.14
CA ARG A 69 8.45 -9.09 2.43
C ARG A 69 9.78 -8.42 2.80
N GLU A 70 10.60 -8.08 1.80
CA GLU A 70 11.95 -7.50 1.99
C GLU A 70 11.92 -5.96 2.08
N VAL A 71 10.74 -5.35 2.13
CA VAL A 71 10.55 -3.90 2.19
C VAL A 71 9.62 -3.52 3.33
N VAL A 72 9.67 -2.26 3.74
CA VAL A 72 8.65 -1.72 4.64
C VAL A 72 7.37 -1.54 3.84
N TRP A 73 6.44 -2.48 4.00
CA TRP A 73 5.11 -2.37 3.40
C TRP A 73 4.13 -1.63 4.32
N ILE A 74 3.55 -0.55 3.81
CA ILE A 74 2.43 0.18 4.41
C ILE A 74 1.19 -0.03 3.54
N SER A 75 0.13 -0.56 4.14
CA SER A 75 -1.11 -0.87 3.43
C SER A 75 -2.28 -0.11 4.01
N ASN A 76 -3.13 0.45 3.14
CA ASN A 76 -4.38 1.11 3.50
C ASN A 76 -5.53 0.45 2.73
N LYS A 77 -6.25 -0.49 3.36
CA LYS A 77 -7.19 -1.39 2.66
C LYS A 77 -8.36 -1.86 3.54
N PRO A 78 -9.45 -2.37 2.94
CA PRO A 78 -10.48 -3.06 3.70
C PRO A 78 -9.90 -4.21 4.54
N PRO A 79 -10.23 -4.31 5.84
CA PRO A 79 -9.68 -5.35 6.71
C PRO A 79 -9.91 -6.78 6.21
N ALA A 80 -11.03 -7.04 5.53
CA ALA A 80 -11.41 -8.35 5.02
C ALA A 80 -10.45 -8.94 3.96
N LEU A 81 -9.57 -8.13 3.35
CA LEU A 81 -8.66 -8.61 2.30
C LEU A 81 -7.47 -9.42 2.83
N PHE A 82 -7.10 -9.25 4.10
CA PHE A 82 -5.97 -9.96 4.72
C PHE A 82 -6.32 -10.36 6.16
N PRO A 83 -7.02 -11.49 6.35
CA PRO A 83 -7.46 -11.94 7.66
C PRO A 83 -6.32 -12.04 8.68
N ASP A 84 -5.13 -12.48 8.26
CA ASP A 84 -3.96 -12.62 9.13
C ASP A 84 -3.49 -11.28 9.70
N MET A 85 -3.57 -10.19 8.92
CA MET A 85 -3.22 -8.84 9.37
C MET A 85 -4.25 -8.24 10.33
N THR A 86 -5.37 -8.93 10.55
CA THR A 86 -6.43 -8.49 11.45
C THR A 86 -6.51 -9.32 12.73
N GLN A 87 -5.59 -10.27 12.91
CA GLN A 87 -5.47 -11.04 14.15
C GLN A 87 -5.26 -10.07 15.33
N GLY A 88 -6.05 -10.23 16.38
CA GLY A 88 -6.03 -9.36 17.56
C GLY A 88 -6.85 -8.07 17.46
N LEU A 89 -7.45 -7.74 16.30
CA LEU A 89 -8.33 -6.59 16.17
C LEU A 89 -9.76 -6.91 16.62
N SER A 90 -10.35 -6.06 17.46
CA SER A 90 -11.76 -6.20 17.89
C SER A 90 -12.74 -5.98 16.73
N LYS A 91 -13.82 -6.76 16.71
CA LYS A 91 -14.95 -6.66 15.76
C LYS A 91 -16.19 -6.10 16.48
N PRO A 92 -17.15 -5.48 15.76
CA PRO A 92 -17.21 -5.28 14.30
C PRO A 92 -16.31 -4.14 13.81
N TRP A 93 -15.81 -4.24 12.58
CA TRP A 93 -15.07 -3.15 11.97
C TRP A 93 -16.06 -2.11 11.41
N PRO A 94 -15.82 -0.81 11.63
CA PRO A 94 -16.71 0.23 11.11
C PRO A 94 -16.75 0.21 9.57
N LEU A 95 -17.96 0.31 9.02
CA LEU A 95 -18.15 0.46 7.57
C LEU A 95 -17.51 1.76 7.09
N GLY A 96 -16.84 1.69 5.93
CA GLY A 96 -16.20 2.87 5.33
C GLY A 96 -14.83 3.25 5.89
N LEU A 97 -14.29 2.48 6.84
CA LEU A 97 -12.90 2.63 7.30
C LEU A 97 -11.99 1.59 6.68
N PHE A 98 -10.76 2.01 6.37
CA PHE A 98 -9.70 1.13 5.94
C PHE A 98 -8.73 0.87 7.09
N LEU A 99 -8.20 -0.35 7.13
CA LEU A 99 -7.08 -0.69 8.00
C LEU A 99 -5.81 -0.09 7.41
N LEU A 100 -5.16 0.77 8.19
CA LEU A 100 -3.77 1.15 7.98
C LEU A 100 -2.88 0.17 8.75
N SER A 101 -2.00 -0.53 8.05
CA SER A 101 -1.02 -1.43 8.67
C SER A 101 0.38 -1.16 8.13
N MET A 102 1.38 -1.45 8.97
CA MET A 102 2.80 -1.35 8.67
C MET A 102 3.47 -2.63 9.17
N LYS A 103 4.43 -3.15 8.39
CA LYS A 103 5.16 -4.43 8.57
C LYS A 103 4.39 -5.67 8.11
N GLY A 104 5.02 -6.40 7.18
CA GLY A 104 4.83 -7.83 6.94
C GLY A 104 5.89 -8.61 7.70
N ILE A 105 5.77 -8.73 9.02
CA ILE A 105 6.56 -9.70 9.79
C ILE A 105 5.68 -10.96 9.92
N PHE A 106 6.06 -11.99 9.17
CA PHE A 106 5.75 -13.37 9.54
C PHE A 106 7.05 -13.94 10.12
N ASP A 107 7.20 -13.73 11.42
CA ASP A 107 7.98 -14.52 12.38
C ASP A 107 7.36 -14.27 13.75
#